data_AF-A0A535PIW0-F1
#
_entry.id   AF-A0A535PIW0-F1
#
_cell.length_a   1.000
_cell.length_b   1.000
_cell.length_c   1.000
_cell.angle_alpha   90.00
_cell.angle_beta   90.00
_cell.angle_gamma   90.00
#
_symmetry.space_group_name_H-M   'P 1'
#
loop_
_entity.id
_entity.type
_entity.pdbx_description
1 polymer ?
#
loop_
_entity_poly.entity_id
_entity_poly.type
_entity_poly.pdbx_seq_one_letter_code
_entity_poly.pdbx_strand_id
1 'polypeptide(L)'
;MLGEGGTALSKLQEAIREFQTRQDRRVDPKGLRAGIDALERELAGEVKDAQQSGDYLVDGASSVVAWISRTCGMSVTSAADRLCVGTQLESLPM
;
A
#
# COMPACT_ATOMS: atom_id res chain seq x y z
N MET A 1 21.99 -21.92 -7.37
CA MET A 1 22.48 -20.57 -7.08
C MET A 1 21.27 -19.70 -6.81
N LEU A 2 21.01 -19.40 -5.52
CA LEU A 2 19.89 -18.56 -5.09
C LEU A 2 20.28 -17.10 -5.35
N GLY A 3 19.55 -16.43 -6.24
CA GLY A 3 19.86 -15.06 -6.64
C GLY A 3 19.83 -14.10 -5.45
N GLU A 4 20.88 -13.32 -5.31
CA GLU A 4 20.90 -12.11 -4.49
C GLU A 4 19.90 -11.11 -5.09
N GLY A 5 18.65 -11.14 -4.63
CA GLY A 5 17.62 -10.25 -5.16
C GLY A 5 16.30 -10.39 -4.43
N GLY A 6 16.09 -9.54 -3.42
CA GLY A 6 14.80 -9.42 -2.75
C GLY A 6 13.67 -9.04 -3.72
N THR A 7 12.42 -9.35 -3.35
CA THR A 7 11.21 -8.89 -4.05
C THR A 7 11.18 -7.36 -4.17
N ALA A 8 10.43 -6.82 -5.13
CA ALA A 8 10.26 -5.37 -5.28
C ALA A 8 9.84 -4.69 -3.95
N LEU A 9 8.93 -5.31 -3.21
CA LEU A 9 8.50 -4.84 -1.90
C LEU A 9 9.64 -4.84 -0.87
N SER A 10 10.46 -5.89 -0.82
CA SER A 10 11.59 -5.94 0.12
C SER A 10 12.65 -4.86 -0.17
N LYS A 11 12.92 -4.57 -1.45
CA LYS A 11 13.81 -3.48 -1.85
C LYS A 11 13.27 -2.11 -1.43
N LEU A 12 11.96 -1.89 -1.57
CA LEU A 12 11.30 -0.67 -1.09
C LEU A 12 11.40 -0.56 0.44
N GLN A 13 11.19 -1.65 1.17
CA GLN A 13 11.32 -1.67 2.64
C GLN A 13 12.75 -1.35 3.09
N GLU A 14 13.77 -1.83 2.39
CA GLU A 14 15.16 -1.48 2.63
C GLU A 14 15.42 0.01 2.37
N ALA A 15 14.96 0.55 1.25
CA ALA A 15 15.09 1.98 0.92
C ALA A 15 14.40 2.88 1.97
N ILE A 16 13.23 2.47 2.48
CA ILE A 16 12.54 3.19 3.56
C ILE A 16 13.38 3.16 4.85
N ARG A 17 13.96 2.01 5.22
CA ARG A 17 14.82 1.90 6.40
C ARG A 17 16.05 2.79 6.27
N GLU A 18 16.74 2.72 5.13
CA GLU A 18 17.88 3.58 4.84
C GLU A 18 17.51 5.05 5.00
N PHE A 19 16.41 5.47 4.36
CA PHE A 19 15.88 6.83 4.46
C PHE A 19 15.60 7.23 5.91
N GLN A 20 15.04 6.35 6.75
CA GLN A 20 14.76 6.63 8.16
C GLN A 20 16.02 6.75 9.04
N THR A 21 17.12 6.09 8.67
CA THR A 21 18.38 6.13 9.43
C THR A 21 19.26 7.35 9.15
N ARG A 22 18.86 8.21 8.21
CA ARG A 22 19.60 9.43 7.85
C ARG A 22 19.83 10.35 9.06
N GLN A 23 20.97 11.04 9.08
CA GLN A 23 21.32 11.97 10.17
C GLN A 23 20.47 13.26 10.12
N ASP A 24 20.24 13.83 8.94
CA ASP A 24 19.38 15.00 8.78
C ASP A 24 17.92 14.59 8.54
N ARG A 25 17.04 14.93 9.49
CA ARG A 25 15.62 14.61 9.40
C ARG A 25 14.84 15.54 8.48
N ARG A 26 15.37 16.73 8.17
CA ARG A 26 14.67 17.68 7.29
C ARG A 26 14.72 17.19 5.85
N VAL A 27 13.55 17.15 5.23
CA VAL A 27 13.36 16.82 3.82
C VAL A 27 12.35 17.79 3.24
N ASP A 28 12.33 17.95 1.92
CA ASP A 28 11.27 18.69 1.24
C ASP A 28 9.92 18.02 1.51
N PRO A 29 8.97 18.70 2.17
CA PRO A 29 7.66 18.12 2.46
C PRO A 29 6.87 17.79 1.19
N LYS A 30 7.08 18.51 0.08
CA LYS A 30 6.39 18.23 -1.20
C LYS A 30 6.87 16.93 -1.81
N GLY A 31 8.19 16.73 -1.89
CA GLY A 31 8.78 15.46 -2.32
C GLY A 31 8.34 14.27 -1.48
N LEU A 32 8.32 14.42 -0.14
CA LEU A 32 7.84 13.36 0.75
C LEU A 32 6.35 13.04 0.52
N ARG A 33 5.49 14.06 0.38
CA ARG A 33 4.07 13.88 0.08
C ARG A 33 3.86 13.14 -1.23
N ALA A 34 4.57 13.52 -2.29
CA ALA A 34 4.48 12.86 -3.59
C ALA A 34 4.88 11.37 -3.51
N GLY A 35 5.92 11.04 -2.73
CA GLY A 35 6.29 9.65 -2.47
C GLY A 35 5.18 8.87 -1.75
N ILE A 36 4.55 9.47 -0.73
CA ILE A 36 3.42 8.82 -0.04
C ILE A 36 2.23 8.66 -0.98
N ASP A 37 1.91 9.64 -1.84
CA ASP A 37 0.81 9.54 -2.80
C ASP A 37 1.02 8.40 -3.81
N ALA A 38 2.26 8.22 -4.28
CA ALA A 38 2.60 7.10 -5.16
C ALA A 38 2.42 5.75 -4.45
N LEU A 39 2.91 5.60 -3.22
CA LEU A 39 2.75 4.37 -2.44
C LEU A 39 1.28 4.09 -2.07
N GLU A 40 0.51 5.15 -1.83
CA GLU A 40 -0.92 5.05 -1.56
C GLU A 40 -1.69 4.54 -2.78
N ARG A 41 -1.29 4.97 -3.97
CA ARG A 41 -1.84 4.46 -5.24
C ARG A 41 -1.58 2.96 -5.40
N GLU A 42 -0.36 2.50 -5.14
CA GLU A 42 -0.02 1.07 -5.20
C GLU A 42 -0.88 0.26 -4.21
N LEU A 43 -1.00 0.72 -2.95
CA LEU A 43 -1.86 0.07 -1.97
C LEU A 43 -3.33 0.02 -2.42
N ALA A 44 -3.86 1.12 -2.95
CA ALA A 44 -5.24 1.17 -3.43
C ALA A 44 -5.49 0.21 -4.61
N GLY A 45 -4.49 -0.02 -5.47
CA GLY A 45 -4.51 -1.04 -6.52
C GLY A 45 -4.59 -2.46 -5.94
N GLU A 46 -3.65 -2.82 -5.06
CA GLU A 46 -3.61 -4.14 -4.39
C GLU A 46 -4.90 -4.46 -3.63
N VAL A 47 -5.47 -3.46 -2.93
CA VAL A 47 -6.74 -3.57 -2.22
C VAL A 47 -7.90 -3.91 -3.16
N LYS A 48 -7.90 -3.31 -4.35
CA LYS A 48 -8.91 -3.56 -5.35
C LYS A 48 -8.74 -4.94 -5.99
N ASP A 49 -7.51 -5.31 -6.31
CA ASP A 49 -7.21 -6.63 -6.87
C ASP A 49 -7.65 -7.72 -5.90
N ALA A 50 -7.41 -7.53 -4.59
CA ALA A 50 -7.93 -8.41 -3.55
C ALA A 50 -9.46 -8.45 -3.49
N GLN A 51 -10.15 -7.32 -3.75
CA GLN A 51 -11.61 -7.31 -3.86
C GLN A 51 -12.09 -8.15 -5.04
N GLN A 52 -11.41 -8.06 -6.18
CA GLN A 52 -11.77 -8.75 -7.42
C GLN A 52 -11.43 -10.25 -7.39
N SER A 53 -10.28 -10.62 -6.82
CA SER A 53 -9.84 -12.01 -6.67
C SER A 53 -10.63 -12.78 -5.63
N GLY A 54 -11.15 -12.08 -4.61
CA GLY A 54 -11.81 -12.69 -3.48
C GLY A 54 -10.85 -13.31 -2.45
N ASP A 55 -9.55 -12.97 -2.50
CA ASP A 55 -8.52 -13.54 -1.60
C ASP A 55 -8.88 -13.35 -0.11
N TYR A 56 -9.57 -12.25 0.21
CA TYR A 56 -10.05 -11.99 1.57
C TYR A 56 -11.02 -13.06 2.09
N LEU A 57 -11.74 -13.77 1.21
CA LEU A 57 -12.63 -14.87 1.58
C LEU A 57 -11.84 -16.12 1.99
N VAL A 58 -10.71 -16.38 1.32
CA VAL A 58 -9.80 -17.49 1.67
C VAL A 58 -9.22 -17.28 3.06
N ASP A 59 -8.92 -16.03 3.40
CA ASP A 59 -8.45 -15.61 4.73
C ASP A 59 -9.58 -15.51 5.78
N GLY A 60 -10.80 -15.96 5.45
CA GLY A 60 -11.95 -16.02 6.35
C GLY A 60 -12.51 -14.65 6.75
N ALA A 61 -12.19 -13.59 6.01
CA ALA A 61 -12.76 -12.28 6.26
C ALA A 61 -14.16 -12.15 5.66
N SER A 62 -15.06 -11.48 6.38
CA SER A 62 -16.43 -11.24 5.93
C SER A 62 -16.54 -10.16 4.83
N SER A 63 -15.49 -9.35 4.65
CA SER A 63 -15.39 -8.36 3.57
C SER A 63 -13.93 -7.99 3.32
N VAL A 64 -13.64 -7.44 2.14
CA VAL A 64 -12.31 -6.94 1.79
C VAL A 64 -11.87 -5.80 2.75
N VAL A 65 -12.80 -4.95 3.19
CA VAL A 65 -12.52 -3.86 4.15
C VAL A 65 -12.10 -4.42 5.52
N ALA A 66 -12.79 -5.46 6.00
CA ALA A 66 -12.44 -6.12 7.25
C ALA A 66 -11.08 -6.83 7.18
N TRP A 67 -10.76 -7.41 6.01
CA TRP A 67 -9.45 -8.00 5.74
C TRP A 67 -8.34 -6.95 5.76
N ILE A 68 -8.47 -5.84 5.02
CA ILE A 68 -7.47 -4.75 5.00
C ILE A 68 -7.28 -4.14 6.38
N SER A 69 -8.38 -3.86 7.09
CA SER A 69 -8.31 -3.30 8.44
C SER A 69 -7.46 -4.18 9.37
N ARG A 70 -7.64 -5.51 9.30
CA ARG A 70 -6.85 -6.48 10.06
C ARG A 70 -5.41 -6.59 9.57
N THR A 71 -5.21 -6.84 8.28
CA THR A 71 -3.90 -7.17 7.69
C THR A 71 -2.96 -5.97 7.67
N CYS A 72 -3.50 -4.77 7.44
CA CYS A 72 -2.72 -3.53 7.39
C CYS A 72 -2.75 -2.73 8.71
N GLY A 73 -3.43 -3.23 9.75
CA GLY A 73 -3.48 -2.58 11.07
C GLY A 73 -4.10 -1.18 11.04
N MET A 74 -5.12 -0.96 10.21
CA MET A 74 -5.79 0.34 10.05
C MET A 74 -7.27 0.28 10.46
N SER A 75 -7.88 1.44 10.72
CA SER A 75 -9.31 1.50 11.03
C SER A 75 -10.17 1.03 9.85
N VAL A 76 -11.37 0.53 10.14
CA VAL A 76 -12.35 0.12 9.11
C VAL A 76 -12.66 1.27 8.16
N THR A 77 -12.80 2.50 8.66
CA THR A 77 -13.03 3.69 7.84
C THR A 77 -11.86 3.96 6.91
N SER A 78 -10.62 3.92 7.44
CA SER A 78 -9.42 4.11 6.61
C SER A 78 -9.30 3.04 5.52
N ALA A 79 -9.63 1.78 5.85
CA ALA A 79 -9.63 0.69 4.87
C ALA A 79 -10.70 0.88 3.79
N ALA A 80 -11.90 1.34 4.15
CA ALA A 80 -12.96 1.63 3.21
C ALA A 80 -12.57 2.78 2.26
N ASP A 81 -11.91 3.83 2.77
CA ASP A 81 -11.41 4.93 1.94
C ASP A 81 -10.41 4.44 0.89
N ARG A 82 -9.50 3.50 1.24
CA ARG A 82 -8.52 2.98 0.27
C ARG A 82 -9.16 2.12 -0.82
N LEU A 83 -10.19 1.35 -0.47
CA LEU A 83 -10.99 0.63 -1.45
C LEU A 83 -11.74 1.58 -2.39
N CYS A 84 -12.31 2.67 -1.86
CA CYS A 84 -12.99 3.68 -2.64
C CYS A 84 -12.03 4.36 -3.63
N VAL A 85 -10.85 4.78 -3.16
CA VAL A 85 -9.79 5.35 -4.01
C VAL A 85 -9.36 4.35 -5.10
N GLY A 86 -9.12 3.08 -4.76
CA GLY A 86 -8.75 2.05 -5.73
C GLY A 86 -9.79 1.87 -6.84
N THR A 87 -11.07 1.93 -6.49
CA THR A 87 -12.17 1.89 -7.45
C THR A 87 -12.17 3.13 -8.36
N GLN A 88 -11.89 4.31 -7.81
CA GLN A 88 -11.87 5.57 -8.55
C GLN A 88 -10.64 5.74 -9.44
N LEU A 89 -9.50 5.09 -9.15
CA LEU A 89 -8.28 5.22 -9.95
C LEU A 89 -8.49 4.87 -11.43
N GLU A 90 -9.39 3.94 -11.76
CA GLU A 90 -9.74 3.59 -13.16
C GLU A 90 -10.51 4.70 -13.89
N SER A 91 -11.11 5.63 -13.16
CA SER A 91 -11.87 6.75 -13.72
C SER A 91 -11.02 8.00 -13.95
N LEU A 92 -9.74 7.97 -13.53
CA LEU A 92 -8.83 9.09 -13.73
C LEU A 92 -8.23 9.04 -15.15
N PRO A 93 -8.10 10.19 -15.82
CA PRO A 93 -7.41 10.26 -17.10
C PRO A 93 -5.93 9.89 -16.93
N MET A 94 -5.40 9.13 -17.90
CA MET A 94 -3.97 8.80 -17.98
C MET A 94 -3.13 10.02 -18.35
#